data_AF-A0A9J6HD06-F1
#
_entry.id   AF-A0A9J6HD06-F1
#
_cell.length_a   1.000
_cell.length_b   1.000
_cell.length_c   1.000
_cell.angle_alpha   90.00
_cell.angle_beta   90.00
_cell.angle_gamma   90.00
#
_symmetry.space_group_name_H-M   'P 1'
#
loop_
_entity.id
_entity.type
_entity.pdbx_description
1 polymer ?
#
loop_
_entity_poly.entity_id
_entity_poly.type
_entity_poly.pdbx_seq_one_letter_code
_entity_poly.pdbx_strand_id
1 'polypeptide(L)' 'MQKCSFAWTPAVDENPCANIEDIELNVAPGSLVGVVGFVGSGKSSLLAAILGDMHLIKGNAKCMVSNNNTKA' A
#
# COMPACT_ATOMS: atom_id res chain seq x y z
N MET A 1 -4.31 -5.30 -3.31
CA MET A 1 -3.71 -5.53 -1.99
C MET A 1 -4.71 -6.30 -1.15
N GLN A 2 -4.26 -7.39 -0.51
CA GLN A 2 -5.12 -8.22 0.35
C GLN A 2 -4.44 -8.41 1.71
N LYS A 3 -5.15 -8.02 2.78
CA LYS A 3 -4.73 -8.14 4.19
C LYS A 3 -3.30 -7.68 4.44
N CYS A 4 -2.95 -6.50 3.92
CA CYS A 4 -1.58 -5.98 3.95
C CYS A 4 -1.33 -5.16 5.23
N SER A 5 -0.20 -5.42 5.88
CA SER A 5 0.31 -4.59 6.99
C SER A 5 1.68 -4.04 6.62
N PHE A 6 1.89 -2.76 6.89
CA PHE A 6 3.10 -2.03 6.50
C PHE A 6 3.76 -1.36 7.71
N ALA A 7 5.09 -1.32 7.70
CA ALA A 7 5.88 -0.60 8.69
C ALA A 7 7.00 0.20 8.02
N TRP A 8 7.39 1.30 8.66
CA TRP A 8 8.58 2.05 8.25
C TRP A 8 9.86 1.28 8.55
N THR A 9 9.87 0.52 9.64
CA THR A 9 10.97 -0.36 10.01
C THR A 9 10.83 -1.73 9.34
N PRO A 10 11.96 -2.35 8.96
CA PRO A 10 11.93 -3.67 8.37
C PRO A 10 11.56 -4.75 9.40
N ALA A 11 10.99 -5.86 8.93
CA ALA A 11 10.53 -6.97 9.77
C ALA A 11 11.64 -7.75 10.52
N VAL A 12 12.91 -7.38 10.31
CA VAL A 12 14.08 -7.98 10.98
C VAL A 12 14.28 -7.48 12.40
N ASP A 13 13.63 -6.37 12.77
CA ASP A 13 13.62 -5.90 14.15
C ASP A 13 12.77 -6.85 15.02
N GLU A 14 13.19 -7.08 16.26
CA GLU A 14 12.58 -8.07 17.18
C GLU A 14 11.11 -7.77 17.52
N ASN A 15 10.59 -6.61 17.11
CA ASN A 15 9.18 -6.23 17.25
C ASN A 15 8.75 -5.18 16.20
N PRO A 16 8.45 -5.58 14.95
CA PRO A 16 8.07 -4.61 13.92
C PRO A 16 6.67 -4.06 14.24
N CYS A 17 6.61 -2.79 14.64
CA CYS A 17 5.34 -2.08 14.83
C CYS A 17 4.74 -1.74 13.46
N ALA A 18 3.72 -2.50 13.04
CA ALA A 18 2.97 -2.13 11.86
C ALA A 18 2.28 -0.76 12.09
N ASN A 19 2.60 0.20 11.23
CA ASN A 19 2.04 1.54 11.30
C ASN A 19 0.66 1.61 10.64
N ILE A 20 0.41 0.71 9.68
CA ILE A 20 -0.89 0.51 9.07
C ILE A 20 -1.11 -0.99 8.94
N GLU A 21 -2.30 -1.46 9.30
CA GLU A 21 -2.64 -2.88 9.34
C GLU A 21 -3.93 -3.17 8.57
N ASP A 22 -4.04 -4.42 8.14
CA ASP A 22 -5.25 -5.01 7.53
C ASP A 22 -5.83 -4.21 6.36
N ILE A 23 -4.95 -3.74 5.48
CA ILE A 23 -5.34 -2.98 4.30
C ILE A 23 -5.80 -3.90 3.18
N GLU A 24 -7.06 -3.73 2.78
CA GLU A 24 -7.65 -4.31 1.57
C GLU A 24 -7.98 -3.20 0.58
N LEU A 25 -7.31 -3.21 -0.56
CA LEU A 25 -7.51 -2.22 -1.63
C LEU A 25 -7.46 -2.90 -2.99
N ASN A 26 -8.49 -2.64 -3.79
CA ASN A 26 -8.58 -3.07 -5.19
C ASN A 26 -8.94 -1.86 -6.05
N VAL A 27 -8.02 -1.45 -6.92
CA VAL A 27 -8.18 -0.27 -7.78
C VAL A 27 -8.07 -0.72 -9.24
N ALA A 28 -9.10 -0.45 -10.03
CA ALA A 28 -9.11 -0.78 -11.45
C ALA A 28 -8.32 0.27 -12.27
N PRO A 29 -7.68 -0.12 -13.38
CA PRO A 29 -7.04 0.83 -14.29
C PRO A 29 -8.01 1.93 -14.75
N GLY A 30 -7.52 3.17 -14.79
CA GLY A 30 -8.34 4.34 -15.17
C GLY A 30 -9.24 4.91 -14.07
N SER A 31 -9.19 4.36 -12.85
CA SER A 31 -9.94 4.89 -11.70
C SER A 31 -9.23 6.09 -11.06
N LEU A 32 -10.00 7.12 -10.68
CA LEU A 32 -9.56 8.18 -9.78
C LEU A 32 -9.99 7.85 -8.35
N VAL A 33 -9.02 7.59 -7.46
CA VAL A 33 -9.28 7.19 -6.06
C VAL A 33 -8.71 8.22 -5.11
N GLY A 34 -9.50 8.66 -4.14
CA GLY A 34 -9.09 9.55 -3.05
C GLY A 34 -9.15 8.84 -1.69
N VAL A 35 -8.15 9.08 -0.85
CA VAL A 35 -8.09 8.56 0.54
C VAL A 35 -8.36 9.72 1.51
N VAL A 36 -9.37 9.59 2.37
CA VAL A 36 -9.79 10.63 3.33
C VAL A 36 -9.84 10.09 4.76
N GLY A 37 -9.63 10.96 5.75
CA GLY A 37 -9.59 10.58 7.16
C GLY A 37 -8.85 11.60 8.04
N PHE A 38 -9.00 11.48 9.36
CA PHE A 38 -8.42 12.39 10.36
C PHE A 38 -6.88 12.48 10.30
N VAL A 39 -6.31 13.57 10.82
CA VAL A 39 -4.85 13.70 10.95
C VAL A 39 -4.32 12.54 11.83
N GLY A 40 -3.22 11.92 11.42
CA GLY A 40 -2.66 10.75 12.11
C GLY A 40 -3.26 9.40 11.71
N SER A 41 -4.31 9.35 10.89
CA SER A 41 -4.95 8.09 10.46
C SER A 41 -4.14 7.24 9.46
N GLY A 42 -2.88 7.60 9.19
CA GLY A 42 -2.01 6.84 8.28
C GLY A 42 -2.21 7.08 6.78
N LYS A 43 -2.93 8.13 6.33
CA LYS A 43 -3.14 8.39 4.88
C LYS A 43 -1.83 8.54 4.09
N SER A 44 -0.91 9.38 4.57
CA SER A 44 0.38 9.59 3.91
C SER A 44 1.22 8.31 3.91
N SER A 45 1.17 7.57 5.02
CA SER A 45 1.80 6.26 5.15
C SER A 45 1.17 5.24 4.17
N LEU A 46 -0.14 5.29 3.91
CA LEU A 46 -0.79 4.40 2.94
C LEU A 46 -0.32 4.69 1.52
N LEU A 47 -0.17 5.98 1.17
CA LEU A 47 0.41 6.37 -0.11
C LEU A 47 1.87 5.91 -0.23
N ALA A 48 2.67 6.08 0.82
CA ALA A 48 4.05 5.58 0.85
C ALA A 48 4.12 4.06 0.65
N ALA A 49 3.21 3.30 1.28
CA ALA A 49 3.10 1.86 1.08
C ALA A 49 2.72 1.47 -0.37
N ILE A 50 1.86 2.25 -1.04
CA ILE A 50 1.52 2.03 -2.46
C ILE A 50 2.70 2.36 -3.37
N LEU A 51 3.46 3.41 -3.05
CA LEU A 51 4.66 3.80 -3.79
C LEU A 51 5.83 2.81 -3.58
N GLY A 52 5.83 2.07 -2.48
CA GLY A 52 6.88 1.09 -2.13
C GLY A 52 7.91 1.61 -1.13
N ASP A 53 7.68 2.75 -0.49
CA ASP A 53 8.60 3.34 0.51
C ASP A 53 8.48 2.68 1.90
N MET A 54 7.46 1.87 2.13
CA MET A 54 7.25 1.13 3.38
C MET A 54 7.43 -0.38 3.18
N HIS A 55 7.86 -1.07 4.24
CA HIS A 55 8.07 -2.51 4.22
C HIS A 55 6.76 -3.25 4.44
N LEU A 56 6.45 -4.21 3.56
CA LEU A 56 5.34 -5.13 3.74
C LEU A 56 5.70 -6.17 4.81
N ILE A 57 5.04 -6.09 5.96
CA ILE A 57 5.24 -7.01 7.09
C ILE A 57 4.38 -8.27 6.92
N LYS A 58 3.16 -8.11 6.39
CA LYS A 58 2.20 -9.19 6.21
C LYS A 58 1.31 -8.92 5.00
N GLY A 59 0.84 -9.97 4.34
CA GLY A 59 -0.14 -9.91 3.26
C GLY A 59 0.49 -9.98 1.86
N ASN A 60 -0.27 -9.54 0.85
CA ASN A 60 0.21 -9.52 -0.53
C ASN A 60 -0.19 -8.21 -1.24
N ALA A 61 0.83 -7.46 -1.65
CA ALA A 61 0.69 -6.27 -2.48
C ALA A 61 1.10 -6.59 -3.92
N LYS A 62 0.12 -6.62 -4.83
CA LYS A 62 0.33 -6.75 -6.27
C LYS A 62 -0.05 -5.44 -6.95
N CYS A 63 0.88 -4.85 -7.68
CA CYS A 63 0.64 -3.73 -8.57
C CYS A 63 0.85 -4.20 -10.02
N MET A 64 -0.14 -4.01 -10.89
CA MET A 64 -0.02 -4.33 -12.31
C MET A 64 -0.03 -3.03 -13.09
N VAL A 65 1.02 -2.80 -13.87
CA VAL A 65 1.08 -1.65 -14.79
C VAL A 65 0.33 -2.05 -16.06
N SER A 66 -0.83 -1.42 -16.30
CA SER A 66 -1.54 -1.54 -17.58
C SER A 66 -0.82 -0.63 -18.58
N ASN A 67 -0.02 -1.22 -19.46
CA ASN A 67 0.73 -0.49 -20.47
C ASN A 67 -0.17 -0.30 -21.70
N ASN A 68 -0.55 0.94 -21.99
CA ASN A 68 -1.45 1.28 -23.10
C ASN A 68 -0.73 1.45 -24.45
N ASN A 69 0.54 1.04 -24.55
CA ASN A 69 1.38 1.19 -25.75
C ASN A 69 1.26 0.07 -26.80
N THR A 70 0.30 -0.85 -26.67
CA THR A 70 0.00 -1.81 -27.75
C THR A 70 -0.85 -1.12 -28.82
N LYS A 71 -0.22 -0.33 -29.68
CA LYS A 71 -0.82 0.04 -30.97
C LYS A 71 -0.58 -1.09 -31.97
N ALA A 72 -1.69 -1.69 -32.42
CA ALA A 72 -1.92 -2.51 -33.62
C ALA A 72 -1.01 -3.72 -33.87
#